data_AF-A0A8S8Y6U7-F1
#
_entry.id   AF-A0A8S8Y6U7-F1
#
_cell.length_a   1.000
_cell.length_b   1.000
_cell.length_c   1.000
_cell.angle_alpha   90.00
_cell.angle_beta   90.00
_cell.angle_gamma   90.00
#
_symmetry.space_group_name_H-M   'P 1'
#
loop_
_entity.id
_entity.type
_entity.pdbx_description
1 polymer ?
#
loop_
_entity_poly.entity_id
_entity_poly.type
_entity_poly.pdbx_seq_one_letter_code
_entity_poly.pdbx_strand_id
1 'polypeptide(L)'
;MVVTDLTPELLQSEEWKTAEFRAFDVALEASTPRTGRSHPMQALIERIRAIFLEMGFSELVDDYVQSAGWNMDALFIPQDHPAREMQDTFYLDSPASIDLDDEVMNAWKAIHEHGGETGSTGWGGSYSTEVSKRPLLRTHTTVNTIQYLAKHPQDACRSFRWTVSSERRPSTERTFLNSIKSRASSWRREPTSKCS
;
A
#
# COMPACT_ATOMS: atom_id res chain seq x y z
N MET A 1 -14.57 5.54 61.21
CA MET A 1 -14.52 6.17 59.86
C MET A 1 -13.84 5.14 58.96
N VAL A 2 -14.53 4.63 57.95
CA VAL A 2 -13.97 3.55 57.11
C VAL A 2 -13.04 4.19 56.09
N VAL A 3 -11.77 3.77 56.09
CA VAL A 3 -10.75 4.27 55.16
C VAL A 3 -10.89 3.55 53.82
N THR A 4 -10.95 4.31 52.72
CA THR A 4 -11.08 3.75 51.36
C THR A 4 -9.73 3.48 50.70
N ASP A 5 -8.78 4.40 50.85
CA ASP A 5 -7.45 4.32 50.27
C ASP A 5 -6.38 4.61 51.32
N LEU A 6 -5.24 3.91 51.21
CA LEU A 6 -4.06 4.13 52.04
C LEU A 6 -3.37 5.41 51.61
N THR A 7 -3.38 6.44 52.46
CA THR A 7 -2.69 7.70 52.18
C THR A 7 -1.29 7.75 52.83
N PRO A 8 -0.33 8.53 52.28
CA PRO A 8 1.00 8.68 52.86
C PRO A 8 0.99 9.16 54.32
N GLU A 9 0.02 9.99 54.70
CA GLU A 9 -0.11 10.56 56.04
C GLU A 9 -0.48 9.48 57.07
N LEU A 10 -1.38 8.56 56.69
CA LEU A 10 -1.79 7.39 57.48
C LEU A 10 -0.65 6.41 57.73
N LEU A 11 0.28 6.30 56.76
CA LEU A 11 1.49 5.48 56.90
C LEU A 11 2.49 6.12 57.88
N GLN A 12 2.58 7.45 57.89
CA GLN A 12 3.48 8.20 58.78
C GLN A 12 2.98 8.25 60.22
N SER A 13 1.67 8.31 60.44
CA SER A 13 1.07 8.37 61.78
C SER A 13 0.90 7.01 62.49
N GLU A 14 1.23 5.90 61.81
CA GLU A 14 0.95 4.52 62.23
C GLU A 14 -0.53 4.17 62.48
N GLU A 15 -1.46 5.09 62.24
CA GLU A 15 -2.89 4.94 62.49
C GLU A 15 -3.53 3.88 61.57
N TRP A 16 -2.85 3.49 60.49
CA TRP A 16 -3.27 2.41 59.60
C TRP A 16 -3.40 1.05 60.31
N LYS A 17 -2.68 0.82 61.43
CA LYS A 17 -2.76 -0.43 62.21
C LYS A 17 -4.10 -0.63 62.90
N THR A 18 -4.79 0.47 63.22
CA THR A 18 -6.05 0.48 63.97
C THR A 18 -7.25 0.91 63.13
N ALA A 19 -7.02 1.31 61.87
CA ALA A 19 -8.06 1.76 60.97
C ALA A 19 -8.88 0.58 60.40
N GLU A 20 -10.20 0.78 60.25
CA GLU A 20 -11.07 -0.15 59.52
C GLU A 20 -11.08 0.23 58.03
N PHE A 21 -10.67 -0.71 57.17
CA PHE A 21 -10.62 -0.52 55.72
C PHE A 21 -11.87 -1.07 55.04
N ARG A 22 -12.32 -0.40 53.97
CA ARG A 22 -13.35 -0.94 53.09
C ARG A 22 -12.79 -2.16 52.36
N ALA A 23 -13.51 -3.28 52.39
CA ALA A 23 -13.14 -4.47 51.62
C ALA A 23 -13.10 -4.14 50.12
N PHE A 24 -11.99 -4.47 49.46
CA PHE A 24 -11.82 -4.28 48.03
C PHE A 24 -12.67 -5.31 47.27
N ASP A 25 -13.59 -4.83 46.45
CA ASP A 25 -14.46 -5.68 45.64
C ASP A 25 -13.76 -6.05 44.33
N VAL A 26 -13.25 -7.29 44.27
CA VAL A 26 -12.58 -7.88 43.11
C VAL A 26 -13.52 -8.15 41.92
N ALA A 27 -14.85 -8.06 42.11
CA ALA A 27 -15.81 -8.20 41.03
C ALA A 27 -16.05 -6.89 40.24
N LEU A 28 -15.59 -5.75 40.76
CA LEU A 28 -15.72 -4.46 40.07
C LEU A 28 -14.75 -4.36 38.89
N GLU A 29 -15.21 -3.72 37.81
CA GLU A 29 -14.33 -3.42 36.68
C GLU A 29 -13.19 -2.51 37.12
N ALA A 30 -11.96 -3.00 36.97
CA ALA A 30 -10.77 -2.20 37.21
C ALA A 30 -10.65 -1.08 36.18
N SER A 31 -10.17 0.09 36.60
CA SER A 31 -9.81 1.16 35.68
C SER A 31 -8.70 0.66 34.75
N THR A 32 -9.01 0.56 33.45
CA THR A 32 -8.01 0.19 32.45
C THR A 32 -7.13 1.40 32.14
N PRO A 33 -5.80 1.30 32.28
CA PRO A 33 -4.92 2.41 31.93
C PRO A 33 -5.09 2.72 30.44
N ARG A 34 -5.19 4.01 30.11
CA ARG A 34 -5.26 4.47 28.72
C ARG A 34 -3.93 4.17 28.04
N THR A 35 -3.93 3.12 27.21
CA THR A 35 -2.79 2.73 26.37
C THR A 35 -3.07 3.07 24.91
N GLY A 36 -2.03 3.45 24.17
CA GLY A 36 -2.12 3.60 22.72
C GLY A 36 -2.28 2.24 22.06
N ARG A 37 -3.27 2.10 21.17
CA ARG A 37 -3.46 0.88 20.35
C ARG A 37 -3.06 1.17 18.91
N SER A 38 -2.31 0.26 18.30
CA SER A 38 -2.06 0.29 16.86
C SER A 38 -3.38 0.10 16.11
N HIS A 39 -3.50 0.72 14.93
CA HIS A 39 -4.66 0.49 14.08
C HIS A 39 -4.72 -1.00 13.70
N PRO A 40 -5.86 -1.71 13.85
CA PRO A 40 -5.94 -3.15 13.61
C PRO A 40 -5.43 -3.58 12.23
N MET A 41 -5.70 -2.78 11.20
CA MET A 41 -5.13 -3.01 9.86
C MET A 41 -3.60 -2.98 9.85
N GLN A 42 -2.96 -2.03 10.52
CA GLN A 42 -1.49 -1.94 10.56
C GLN A 42 -0.88 -3.17 11.23
N ALA A 43 -1.48 -3.64 12.34
CA ALA A 43 -1.02 -4.86 13.00
C ALA A 43 -1.14 -6.10 12.10
N LEU A 44 -2.23 -6.22 11.33
CA LEU A 44 -2.40 -7.31 10.37
C LEU A 44 -1.37 -7.23 9.23
N ILE A 45 -1.13 -6.03 8.71
CA ILE A 45 -0.15 -5.77 7.67
C ILE A 45 1.25 -6.18 8.11
N GLU A 46 1.66 -5.77 9.30
CA GLU A 46 2.95 -6.11 9.89
C GLU A 46 3.11 -7.62 10.06
N ARG A 47 2.04 -8.31 10.49
CA ARG A 47 2.02 -9.76 10.61
C ARG A 47 2.20 -10.45 9.25
N ILE A 48 1.46 -10.03 8.22
CA ILE A 48 1.58 -10.61 6.87
C ILE A 48 2.98 -10.34 6.31
N ARG A 49 3.48 -9.10 6.48
CA ARG A 49 4.83 -8.70 6.06
C ARG A 49 5.90 -9.59 6.71
N ALA A 50 5.80 -9.85 8.01
CA ALA A 50 6.73 -10.74 8.72
C ALA A 50 6.76 -12.15 8.11
N ILE A 51 5.59 -12.73 7.81
CA ILE A 51 5.49 -14.06 7.20
C ILE A 51 6.20 -14.10 5.83
N PHE A 52 6.00 -13.08 4.97
CA PHE A 52 6.67 -13.03 3.67
C PHE A 52 8.19 -12.86 3.79
N LEU A 53 8.65 -12.06 4.74
CA LEU A 53 10.08 -11.90 5.01
C LEU A 53 10.70 -13.21 5.54
N GLU A 54 10.02 -13.92 6.43
CA GLU A 54 10.45 -15.24 6.95
C GLU A 54 10.54 -16.30 5.84
N MET A 55 9.68 -16.22 4.83
CA MET A 55 9.75 -17.08 3.63
C MET A 55 10.88 -16.69 2.65
N GLY A 56 11.66 -15.64 2.97
CA GLY A 56 12.75 -15.14 2.15
C GLY A 56 12.32 -14.26 0.98
N PHE A 57 11.11 -13.68 1.02
CA PHE A 57 10.70 -12.69 0.02
C PHE A 57 11.25 -11.31 0.37
N SER A 58 11.64 -10.55 -0.64
CA SER A 58 12.07 -9.16 -0.51
C SER A 58 10.92 -8.19 -0.74
N GLU A 59 10.83 -7.16 0.10
CA GLU A 59 9.81 -6.12 -0.04
C GLU A 59 10.19 -5.10 -1.12
N LEU A 60 9.33 -4.90 -2.12
CA LEU A 60 9.52 -3.86 -3.13
C LEU A 60 9.01 -2.52 -2.61
N VAL A 61 9.60 -1.40 -3.06
CA VAL A 61 9.12 -0.04 -2.79
C VAL A 61 9.02 0.76 -4.09
N ASP A 62 7.84 1.37 -4.30
CA ASP A 62 7.50 2.08 -5.53
C ASP A 62 6.42 3.15 -5.30
N ASP A 63 6.35 4.09 -6.22
CA ASP A 63 5.49 5.26 -6.21
C ASP A 63 4.01 4.91 -6.49
N TYR A 64 3.12 5.80 -6.04
CA TYR A 64 1.67 5.68 -6.26
C TYR A 64 1.26 6.11 -7.66
N VAL A 65 1.99 7.07 -8.23
CA VAL A 65 1.78 7.57 -9.59
C VAL A 65 2.61 6.70 -10.53
N GLN A 66 1.96 6.16 -11.55
CA GLN A 66 2.58 5.31 -12.55
C GLN A 66 2.11 5.74 -13.94
N SER A 67 2.91 5.44 -14.97
CA SER A 67 2.47 5.62 -16.35
C SER A 67 1.43 4.55 -16.73
N ALA A 68 0.49 4.89 -17.60
CA ALA A 68 -0.45 3.91 -18.18
C ALA A 68 0.27 2.75 -18.88
N GLY A 69 1.46 3.01 -19.45
CA GLY A 69 2.36 2.01 -19.99
C GLY A 69 2.69 0.91 -19.01
N TRP A 70 3.42 1.24 -17.94
CA TRP A 70 3.74 0.27 -16.89
C TRP A 70 2.52 -0.33 -16.19
N ASN A 71 1.45 0.43 -15.98
CA ASN A 71 0.29 -0.07 -15.24
C ASN A 71 -0.58 -1.03 -16.06
N MET A 72 -0.57 -0.93 -17.39
CA MET A 72 -1.50 -1.70 -18.23
C MET A 72 -0.83 -2.30 -19.48
N ASP A 73 -0.07 -1.51 -20.26
CA ASP A 73 0.57 -2.03 -21.49
C ASP A 73 1.61 -3.10 -21.17
N ALA A 74 2.41 -2.90 -20.12
CA ALA A 74 3.41 -3.88 -19.68
C ALA A 74 2.78 -5.22 -19.22
N LEU A 75 1.49 -5.20 -18.89
CA LEU A 75 0.68 -6.37 -18.51
C LEU A 75 -0.05 -7.02 -19.70
N PHE A 76 0.23 -6.56 -20.92
CA PHE A 76 -0.41 -7.01 -22.15
C PHE A 76 -1.94 -6.79 -22.16
N ILE A 77 -2.41 -5.75 -21.46
CA ILE A 77 -3.82 -5.33 -21.48
C ILE A 77 -4.02 -4.42 -22.70
N PRO A 78 -5.05 -4.61 -23.57
CA PRO A 78 -5.24 -3.75 -24.74
C PRO A 78 -5.67 -2.32 -24.35
N GLN A 79 -5.43 -1.35 -25.25
CA GLN A 79 -5.78 0.06 -25.01
C GLN A 79 -7.30 0.31 -24.97
N ASP A 80 -8.08 -0.50 -25.69
CA ASP A 80 -9.55 -0.45 -25.71
C ASP A 80 -10.21 -1.20 -24.55
N HIS A 81 -9.42 -1.64 -23.55
CA HIS A 81 -9.96 -2.39 -22.42
C HIS A 81 -10.79 -1.48 -21.50
N PRO A 82 -12.00 -1.90 -21.06
CA PRO A 82 -12.90 -1.06 -20.26
C PRO A 82 -12.27 -0.56 -18.96
N ALA A 83 -11.41 -1.37 -18.33
CA ALA A 83 -10.68 -0.96 -17.12
C ALA A 83 -9.76 0.27 -17.29
N ARG A 84 -9.43 0.68 -18.53
CA ARG A 84 -8.65 1.91 -18.82
C ARG A 84 -9.50 3.15 -18.94
N GLU A 85 -10.82 3.00 -18.99
CA GLU A 85 -11.71 4.13 -19.15
C GLU A 85 -11.68 5.05 -17.92
N MET A 86 -12.00 6.33 -18.12
CA MET A 86 -11.88 7.37 -17.09
C MET A 86 -12.80 7.15 -15.89
N GLN A 87 -13.87 6.37 -16.06
CA GLN A 87 -14.76 6.02 -14.95
C GLN A 87 -14.16 4.96 -14.02
N ASP A 88 -13.14 4.19 -14.44
CA ASP A 88 -12.55 3.12 -13.62
C ASP A 88 -11.16 3.50 -13.07
N THR A 89 -10.43 4.33 -13.81
CA THR A 89 -9.04 4.70 -13.50
C THR A 89 -8.88 6.20 -13.27
N PHE A 90 -8.11 6.58 -12.24
CA PHE A 90 -7.76 7.97 -11.97
C PHE A 90 -6.54 8.40 -12.76
N TYR A 91 -6.77 9.06 -13.89
CA TYR A 91 -5.73 9.80 -14.61
C TYR A 91 -5.42 11.13 -13.89
N LEU A 92 -4.17 11.58 -14.01
CA LEU A 92 -3.73 12.86 -13.47
C LEU A 92 -3.72 13.92 -14.57
N ASP A 93 -4.22 15.12 -14.25
CA ASP A 93 -4.12 16.29 -15.14
C ASP A 93 -2.73 16.94 -15.04
N SER A 94 -2.02 16.74 -13.93
CA SER A 94 -0.68 17.29 -13.67
C SER A 94 0.10 16.31 -12.79
N PRO A 95 1.23 15.76 -13.26
CA PRO A 95 1.90 15.97 -14.55
C PRO A 95 1.04 15.53 -15.75
N ALA A 96 1.29 16.06 -16.95
CA ALA A 96 0.52 15.72 -18.16
C ALA A 96 1.04 14.45 -18.87
N SER A 97 2.32 14.15 -18.72
CA SER A 97 2.99 12.96 -19.27
C SER A 97 4.12 12.52 -18.34
N ILE A 98 4.44 11.23 -18.39
CA ILE A 98 5.63 10.64 -17.78
C ILE A 98 6.55 10.21 -18.92
N ASP A 99 7.82 10.62 -18.84
CA ASP A 99 8.84 10.19 -19.77
C ASP A 99 9.12 8.70 -19.60
N LEU A 100 9.05 7.97 -20.71
CA LEU A 100 9.31 6.54 -20.80
C LEU A 100 10.41 6.32 -21.84
N ASP A 101 11.17 5.24 -21.66
CA ASP A 101 12.18 4.85 -22.63
C ASP A 101 11.52 4.46 -23.95
N ASP A 102 12.02 5.01 -25.05
CA ASP A 102 11.53 4.74 -26.40
C ASP A 102 11.72 3.27 -26.77
N GLU A 103 12.77 2.61 -26.27
CA GLU A 103 13.00 1.18 -26.51
C GLU A 103 11.85 0.34 -25.95
N VAL A 104 11.45 0.61 -24.71
CA VAL A 104 10.37 -0.11 -24.02
C VAL A 104 9.02 0.16 -24.69
N MET A 105 8.75 1.41 -25.08
CA MET A 105 7.51 1.77 -25.77
C MET A 105 7.41 1.10 -27.15
N ASN A 106 8.52 1.05 -27.90
CA ASN A 106 8.56 0.39 -29.19
C ASN A 106 8.38 -1.13 -29.06
N ALA A 107 8.94 -1.75 -28.02
CA ALA A 107 8.73 -3.16 -27.72
C ALA A 107 7.26 -3.45 -27.38
N TRP A 108 6.61 -2.63 -26.55
CA TRP A 108 5.18 -2.79 -26.25
C TRP A 108 4.32 -2.61 -27.48
N LYS A 109 4.58 -1.58 -28.29
CA LYS A 109 3.90 -1.37 -29.57
C LYS A 109 4.02 -2.62 -30.44
N ALA A 110 5.22 -3.16 -30.58
CA ALA A 110 5.45 -4.33 -31.42
C ALA A 110 4.67 -5.56 -30.95
N ILE A 111 4.70 -5.82 -29.65
CA ILE A 111 4.01 -6.96 -29.05
C ILE A 111 2.48 -6.80 -29.16
N HIS A 112 1.94 -5.60 -29.00
CA HIS A 112 0.49 -5.38 -29.06
C HIS A 112 -0.06 -5.39 -30.49
N GLU A 113 0.65 -4.81 -31.46
CA GLU A 113 0.13 -4.70 -32.83
C GLU A 113 0.28 -6.01 -33.61
N HIS A 114 1.40 -6.73 -33.42
CA HIS A 114 1.81 -7.85 -34.29
C HIS A 114 2.41 -9.03 -33.51
N GLY A 115 2.38 -9.00 -32.17
CA GLY A 115 2.88 -10.08 -31.33
C GLY A 115 4.40 -10.14 -31.17
N GLY A 116 5.12 -9.21 -31.81
CA GLY A 116 6.59 -9.14 -31.76
C GLY A 116 7.25 -10.46 -32.17
N GLU A 117 8.23 -10.90 -31.39
CA GLU A 117 8.98 -12.14 -31.64
C GLU A 117 8.48 -13.33 -30.79
N THR A 118 7.36 -13.16 -30.07
CA THR A 118 6.88 -14.14 -29.07
C THR A 118 6.09 -15.31 -29.67
N GLY A 119 5.84 -15.29 -30.98
CA GLY A 119 4.95 -16.24 -31.65
C GLY A 119 3.46 -15.99 -31.41
N SER A 120 3.11 -14.95 -30.64
CA SER A 120 1.74 -14.42 -30.52
C SER A 120 1.35 -13.66 -31.79
N THR A 121 0.04 -13.53 -32.05
CA THR A 121 -0.49 -12.65 -33.11
C THR A 121 -0.65 -11.20 -32.66
N GLY A 122 -0.45 -10.91 -31.37
CA GLY A 122 -0.81 -9.63 -30.77
C GLY A 122 -2.33 -9.44 -30.69
N TRP A 123 -2.76 -8.22 -30.39
CA TRP A 123 -4.16 -7.83 -30.32
C TRP A 123 -4.75 -7.43 -31.69
N GLY A 124 -3.91 -7.09 -32.67
CA GLY A 124 -4.36 -6.71 -34.01
C GLY A 124 -5.14 -5.38 -34.00
N GLY A 125 -4.42 -4.26 -33.88
CA GLY A 125 -4.99 -2.91 -33.83
C GLY A 125 -3.89 -1.85 -33.89
N SER A 126 -4.26 -0.57 -33.76
CA SER A 126 -3.30 0.54 -33.68
C SER A 126 -2.92 0.84 -32.23
N TYR A 127 -1.63 0.88 -31.93
CA TYR A 127 -1.13 1.22 -30.59
C TYR A 127 -0.65 2.68 -30.53
N SER A 128 -1.16 3.43 -29.55
CA SER A 128 -0.78 4.83 -29.33
C SER A 128 0.18 4.97 -28.16
N THR A 129 1.39 5.46 -28.43
CA THR A 129 2.43 5.74 -27.40
C THR A 129 2.02 6.87 -26.45
N GLU A 130 1.21 7.82 -26.93
CA GLU A 130 0.75 8.95 -26.12
C GLU A 130 -0.23 8.51 -25.02
N VAL A 131 -0.99 7.44 -25.26
CA VAL A 131 -1.84 6.85 -24.22
C VAL A 131 -0.98 6.25 -23.11
N SER A 132 0.11 5.57 -23.46
CA SER A 132 1.04 4.93 -22.53
C SER A 132 1.76 5.92 -21.61
N LYS A 133 2.05 7.13 -22.11
CA LYS A 133 2.70 8.20 -21.34
C LYS A 133 1.77 8.88 -20.34
N ARG A 134 0.45 8.64 -20.39
CA ARG A 134 -0.49 9.27 -19.46
C ARG A 134 -0.23 8.83 -18.03
N PRO A 135 -0.08 9.76 -17.07
CA PRO A 135 0.06 9.43 -15.67
C PRO A 135 -1.28 9.05 -15.06
N LEU A 136 -1.27 8.02 -14.22
CA LEU A 136 -2.41 7.56 -13.46
C LEU A 136 -2.02 7.15 -12.03
N LEU A 137 -3.00 7.09 -11.13
CA LEU A 137 -2.82 6.43 -9.85
C LEU A 137 -2.90 4.92 -10.05
N ARG A 138 -1.91 4.20 -9.54
CA ARG A 138 -1.81 2.75 -9.74
C ARG A 138 -3.09 2.03 -9.29
N THR A 139 -3.61 1.18 -10.16
CA THR A 139 -4.87 0.46 -9.89
C THR A 139 -4.64 -0.87 -9.17
N HIS A 140 -3.40 -1.38 -9.17
CA HIS A 140 -3.01 -2.65 -8.55
C HIS A 140 -1.48 -2.70 -8.31
N THR A 141 -1.02 -3.68 -7.53
CA THR A 141 0.40 -3.80 -7.12
C THR A 141 1.30 -4.51 -8.13
N THR A 142 0.74 -5.26 -9.08
CA THR A 142 1.47 -6.04 -10.09
C THR A 142 2.43 -5.20 -10.93
N VAL A 143 2.12 -3.91 -11.12
CA VAL A 143 2.99 -2.92 -11.78
C VAL A 143 4.39 -2.91 -11.20
N ASN A 144 4.49 -2.91 -9.86
CA ASN A 144 5.79 -2.84 -9.19
C ASN A 144 6.60 -4.13 -9.42
N THR A 145 5.91 -5.28 -9.44
CA THR A 145 6.53 -6.56 -9.74
C THR A 145 7.09 -6.56 -11.17
N ILE A 146 6.33 -6.03 -12.14
CA ILE A 146 6.77 -5.99 -13.54
C ILE A 146 7.93 -5.03 -13.75
N GLN A 147 7.90 -3.86 -13.11
CA GLN A 147 9.04 -2.95 -13.14
C GLN A 147 10.28 -3.57 -12.50
N TYR A 148 10.09 -4.33 -11.41
CA TYR A 148 11.19 -5.03 -10.78
C TYR A 148 11.78 -6.12 -11.69
N LEU A 149 10.92 -6.94 -12.32
CA LEU A 149 11.32 -7.97 -13.29
C LEU A 149 11.99 -7.38 -14.52
N ALA A 150 11.50 -6.25 -15.04
CA ALA A 150 12.11 -5.56 -16.18
C ALA A 150 13.52 -5.04 -15.86
N LYS A 151 13.78 -4.65 -14.61
CA LYS A 151 15.11 -4.22 -14.14
C LYS A 151 16.05 -5.39 -13.83
N HIS A 152 15.51 -6.56 -13.49
CA HIS A 152 16.27 -7.75 -13.08
C HIS A 152 15.83 -8.99 -13.87
N PRO A 153 16.02 -9.02 -15.20
CA PRO A 153 15.46 -10.08 -16.05
C PRO A 153 16.11 -11.47 -15.84
N GLN A 154 17.31 -11.53 -15.28
CA GLN A 154 18.10 -12.76 -15.14
C GLN A 154 18.20 -13.25 -13.69
N ASP A 155 17.77 -12.45 -12.72
CA ASP A 155 17.92 -12.76 -11.31
C ASP A 155 16.70 -13.54 -10.80
N ALA A 156 16.93 -14.74 -10.28
CA ALA A 156 15.89 -15.49 -9.60
C ALA A 156 15.52 -14.77 -8.29
N CYS A 157 14.37 -14.09 -8.27
CA CYS A 157 13.92 -13.31 -7.13
C CYS A 157 12.60 -13.84 -6.55
N ARG A 158 12.44 -13.69 -5.23
CA ARG A 158 11.15 -13.75 -4.55
C ARG A 158 10.84 -12.37 -4.01
N SER A 159 9.84 -11.71 -4.59
CA SER A 159 9.49 -10.34 -4.22
C SER A 159 8.02 -10.24 -3.84
N PHE A 160 7.71 -9.40 -2.86
CA PHE A 160 6.34 -9.05 -2.51
C PHE A 160 6.18 -7.54 -2.32
N ARG A 161 4.96 -7.05 -2.55
CA ARG A 161 4.58 -5.67 -2.26
C ARG A 161 3.22 -5.66 -1.61
N TRP A 162 3.17 -4.96 -0.49
CA TRP A 162 1.94 -4.62 0.20
C TRP A 162 1.63 -3.12 -0.01
N THR A 163 0.37 -2.78 -0.29
CA THR A 163 -0.15 -1.40 -0.22
C THR A 163 -1.60 -1.42 0.24
N VAL A 164 -1.97 -0.54 1.16
CA VAL A 164 -3.40 -0.32 1.53
C VAL A 164 -4.14 0.39 0.39
N SER A 165 -3.41 1.18 -0.39
CA SER A 165 -3.98 2.13 -1.35
C SER A 165 -3.60 1.68 -2.76
N SER A 166 -4.59 1.07 -3.42
CA SER A 166 -4.69 0.92 -4.87
C SER A 166 -5.98 1.61 -5.27
N GLU A 167 -5.88 2.57 -6.19
CA GLU A 167 -6.98 3.48 -6.43
C GLU A 167 -7.78 3.01 -7.66
N ARG A 168 -9.07 2.78 -7.46
CA ARG A 168 -10.05 2.58 -8.54
C ARG A 168 -11.20 3.54 -8.33
N ARG A 169 -11.90 3.90 -9.40
CA ARG A 169 -13.17 4.61 -9.35
C ARG A 169 -14.34 3.62 -9.46
N PRO A 170 -14.73 2.90 -8.40
CA PRO A 170 -16.00 2.21 -8.39
C PRO A 170 -17.15 3.23 -8.44
N SER A 171 -18.32 2.78 -8.92
CA SER A 171 -19.58 3.48 -8.69
C SER A 171 -19.75 3.76 -7.20
N THR A 172 -20.43 4.86 -6.85
CA THR A 172 -20.67 5.34 -5.46
C THR A 172 -21.57 4.41 -4.62
N GLU A 173 -21.52 3.11 -4.86
CA GLU A 173 -22.14 2.09 -4.03
C GLU A 173 -21.18 1.66 -2.92
N ARG A 174 -21.72 1.44 -1.72
CA ARG A 174 -20.99 1.23 -0.45
C ARG A 174 -20.12 -0.04 -0.39
N THR A 175 -20.01 -0.78 -1.49
CA THR A 175 -19.31 -2.06 -1.58
C THR A 175 -17.80 -1.90 -1.72
N PHE A 176 -17.34 -0.78 -2.29
CA PHE A 176 -15.91 -0.52 -2.53
C PHE A 176 -15.50 0.84 -1.94
N LEU A 177 -14.35 0.86 -1.27
CA LEU A 177 -13.80 2.06 -0.65
C LEU A 177 -12.80 2.73 -1.61
N ASN A 178 -12.94 4.04 -1.81
CA ASN A 178 -11.91 4.85 -2.45
C ASN A 178 -10.90 5.29 -1.41
N SER A 179 -9.61 5.38 -1.77
CA SER A 179 -8.59 5.93 -0.88
C SER A 179 -8.65 7.46 -0.96
N ILE A 180 -9.60 8.06 -0.23
CA ILE A 180 -9.69 9.52 -0.15
C ILE A 180 -8.49 10.05 0.67
N LYS A 181 -7.65 10.83 -0.03
CA LYS A 181 -6.47 11.58 0.43
C LYS A 181 -6.52 12.05 1.89
N SER A 182 -5.50 11.69 2.69
CA SER A 182 -5.16 12.46 3.91
C SER A 182 -3.68 12.80 4.12
N ARG A 183 -2.77 12.46 3.19
CA ARG A 183 -1.35 12.89 3.27
C ARG A 183 -0.75 13.10 1.88
N ALA A 184 -1.08 14.23 1.25
CA ALA A 184 -0.42 14.68 0.02
C ALA A 184 0.80 15.60 0.29
N SER A 185 1.03 16.01 1.54
CA SER A 185 2.02 17.04 1.88
C SER A 185 3.38 16.53 2.39
N SER A 186 3.59 15.21 2.51
CA SER A 186 4.83 14.65 3.08
C SER A 186 5.68 13.82 2.11
N TRP A 187 5.41 13.86 0.80
CA TRP A 187 6.18 13.12 -0.22
C TRP A 187 7.53 13.78 -0.50
N ARG A 188 8.42 13.79 0.49
CA ARG A 188 9.86 14.03 0.28
C ARG A 188 10.54 12.66 0.23
N ARG A 189 11.31 12.41 -0.84
CA ARG A 189 12.17 11.22 -0.97
C ARG A 189 13.09 11.12 0.25
N GLU A 190 12.96 10.05 1.03
CA GLU A 190 14.06 9.64 1.91
C GLU A 190 15.09 8.88 1.06
N PRO A 191 16.39 9.23 1.13
CA PRO A 191 17.42 8.55 0.38
C PRO A 191 17.58 7.12 0.88
N THR A 192 17.54 6.17 -0.05
CA THR A 192 17.78 4.75 0.20
C THR A 192 19.20 4.54 0.74
N SER A 193 19.30 4.05 1.98
CA SER A 193 20.54 3.48 2.48
C SER A 193 20.86 2.21 1.70
N LYS A 194 22.03 2.19 1.06
CA LYS A 194 22.60 1.02 0.37
C LYS A 194 22.56 -0.20 1.30
N CYS A 195 21.88 -1.27 0.88
CA CYS A 195 22.08 -2.58 1.47
C CYS A 195 23.40 -3.15 0.93
N SER A 196 24.24 -3.61 1.85
CA SER A 196 25.52 -4.30 1.60
C SER A 196 25.29 -5.80 1.49
#